data_AF-A0A928SED0-F1
#
_entry.id   AF-A0A928SED0-F1
#
_cell.length_a   1.000
_cell.length_b   1.000
_cell.length_c   1.000
_cell.angle_alpha   90.00
_cell.angle_beta   90.00
_cell.angle_gamma   90.00
#
_symmetry.space_group_name_H-M   'P 1'
#
loop_
_entity.id
_entity.type
_entity.pdbx_description
1 polymer ?
#
loop_
_entity_poly.entity_id
_entity_poly.type
_entity_poly.pdbx_seq_one_letter_code
_entity_poly.pdbx_strand_id
1 'polypeptide(L)'
;MVAGKLWTQRDRFGNEIYLTSERWAHIIDPGNHPEVEPFFDYVIETIKLGRRQDVYDPNGYQYYRSYANLPDHNTHLVVCVRFRWPANPDVAHCAKKSL
;
A
#
# COMPACT_ATOMS: atom_id res chain seq x y z
N MET A 1 11.07 2.38 -17.58
CA MET A 1 11.87 2.78 -16.39
C MET A 1 11.58 1.75 -15.32
N VAL A 2 12.60 1.14 -14.71
CA VAL A 2 12.39 0.04 -13.76
C VAL A 2 11.62 0.60 -12.56
N ALA A 3 10.42 0.08 -12.33
CA ALA A 3 9.54 0.42 -11.22
C ALA A 3 10.21 0.05 -9.89
N GLY A 4 11.11 0.91 -9.44
CA GLY A 4 11.88 0.71 -8.21
C GLY A 4 10.99 0.85 -6.99
N LYS A 5 11.32 0.07 -5.95
CA LYS A 5 10.86 0.25 -4.57
C LYS A 5 11.18 1.70 -4.18
N LEU A 6 10.16 2.54 -4.01
CA LEU A 6 10.32 3.96 -3.66
C LEU A 6 10.63 4.09 -2.16
N TRP A 7 9.91 3.32 -1.36
CA TRP A 7 9.97 3.42 0.08
C TRP A 7 9.52 2.12 0.75
N THR A 8 9.95 1.89 1.98
CA THR A 8 9.55 0.75 2.81
C THR A 8 9.61 1.03 4.29
N GLN A 9 8.71 0.38 5.02
CA GLN A 9 8.56 0.54 6.45
C GLN A 9 7.96 -0.69 7.09
N ARG A 10 8.29 -0.87 8.36
CA ARG A 10 7.62 -1.83 9.22
C ARG A 10 6.52 -1.14 10.02
N ASP A 11 5.33 -1.74 10.02
CA ASP A 11 4.25 -1.33 10.91
C ASP A 11 4.53 -1.76 12.36
N ARG A 12 3.67 -1.33 13.30
CA ARG A 12 3.77 -1.72 14.72
C ARG A 12 3.61 -3.23 15.01
N PHE A 13 3.21 -4.02 14.02
CA PHE A 13 3.06 -5.48 14.12
C PHE A 13 4.21 -6.23 13.45
N GLY A 14 5.22 -5.52 12.92
CA GLY A 14 6.38 -6.09 12.26
C GLY A 14 6.16 -6.46 10.79
N ASN A 15 5.01 -6.11 10.19
CA ASN A 15 4.76 -6.34 8.77
C ASN A 15 5.59 -5.35 7.94
N GLU A 16 6.38 -5.87 6.98
CA GLU A 16 7.07 -5.02 6.01
C GLU A 16 6.11 -4.58 4.90
N ILE A 17 5.94 -3.27 4.75
CA ILE A 17 5.08 -2.65 3.75
C ILE A 17 5.99 -1.82 2.85
N TYR A 18 5.86 -2.03 1.54
CA TYR A 18 6.62 -1.29 0.54
C TYR A 18 5.69 -0.56 -0.41
N LEU A 19 6.15 0.60 -0.88
CA LEU A 19 5.49 1.39 -1.91
C LEU A 19 6.45 1.52 -3.10
N THR A 20 5.95 1.23 -4.29
CA THR A 20 6.71 1.43 -5.53
C THR A 20 6.52 2.85 -6.05
N SER A 21 7.50 3.33 -6.81
CA SER A 21 7.43 4.65 -7.47
C SER A 21 6.23 4.74 -8.41
N GLU A 22 5.95 3.70 -9.17
CA GLU A 22 4.78 3.58 -10.05
C GLU A 22 3.47 3.69 -9.26
N ARG A 23 3.33 2.97 -8.14
CA ARG A 23 2.12 3.05 -7.31
C ARG A 23 1.94 4.43 -6.70
N TRP A 24 3.02 5.06 -6.26
CA TRP A 24 2.96 6.43 -5.76
C TRP A 24 2.52 7.41 -6.84
N ALA A 25 3.10 7.34 -8.03
CA ALA A 25 2.70 8.16 -9.18
C ALA A 25 1.21 7.99 -9.51
N HIS A 26 0.67 6.77 -9.44
CA HIS A 26 -0.76 6.54 -9.61
C HIS A 26 -1.64 7.09 -8.48
N ILE A 27 -1.13 7.16 -7.24
CA ILE A 27 -1.87 7.76 -6.12
C ILE A 27 -2.03 9.25 -6.35
N ILE A 28 -0.93 9.94 -6.70
CA ILE A 28 -0.91 11.41 -6.86
C ILE A 28 -1.30 11.87 -8.27
N ASP A 29 -1.77 10.97 -9.13
CA ASP A 29 -2.25 11.33 -10.46
C ASP A 29 -3.42 12.32 -10.35
N PRO A 30 -3.54 13.32 -11.25
CA PRO A 30 -4.59 14.33 -11.17
C PRO A 30 -6.03 13.80 -11.13
N GLY A 31 -6.27 12.58 -11.65
CA GLY A 31 -7.57 11.92 -11.62
C GLY A 31 -7.86 11.12 -10.35
N ASN A 32 -6.93 11.10 -9.39
CA ASN A 32 -7.01 10.28 -8.19
C ASN A 32 -6.87 11.15 -6.93
N HIS A 33 -5.67 11.23 -6.33
CA HIS A 33 -5.42 11.97 -5.10
C HIS A 33 -4.20 12.90 -5.21
N PRO A 34 -4.20 13.88 -6.14
CA PRO A 34 -3.08 14.82 -6.28
C PRO A 34 -2.84 15.64 -5.01
N GLU A 35 -3.88 15.88 -4.21
CA GLU A 35 -3.81 16.59 -2.94
C GLU A 35 -2.93 15.91 -1.88
N VAL A 36 -2.63 14.61 -2.06
CA VAL A 36 -1.82 13.82 -1.14
C VAL A 36 -0.32 13.93 -1.41
N GLU A 37 0.09 14.45 -2.58
CA GLU A 37 1.51 14.60 -2.95
C GLU A 37 2.39 15.25 -1.88
N PRO A 38 2.03 16.41 -1.28
CA PRO A 38 2.85 17.05 -0.25
C PRO A 38 2.78 16.33 1.12
N PHE A 39 1.95 15.31 1.27
CA PHE A 39 1.70 14.60 2.54
C PHE A 39 2.28 13.18 2.56
N PHE A 40 3.33 12.91 1.78
CA PHE A 40 3.99 11.60 1.77
C PHE A 40 4.42 11.15 3.18
N ASP A 41 4.97 12.05 3.99
CA ASP A 41 5.35 11.75 5.37
C ASP A 41 4.15 11.35 6.24
N TYR A 42 2.94 11.87 5.94
CA TYR A 42 1.73 11.50 6.67
C TYR A 42 1.25 10.11 6.26
N VAL A 43 1.43 9.73 4.99
CA VAL A 43 1.19 8.35 4.53
C VAL A 43 2.10 7.40 5.32
N ILE A 44 3.39 7.70 5.42
CA ILE A 44 4.37 6.92 6.18
C ILE A 44 3.94 6.78 7.65
N GLU A 45 3.63 7.90 8.29
CA GLU A 45 3.24 7.96 9.70
C GLU A 45 1.92 7.26 9.98
N THR A 46 0.99 7.27 9.02
CA THR A 46 -0.27 6.53 9.10
C THR A 46 -0.02 5.02 9.03
N ILE A 47 0.87 4.57 8.15
CA ILE A 47 1.25 3.15 8.04
C ILE A 47 1.97 2.65 9.31
N LYS A 48 2.83 3.47 9.92
CA LYS A 48 3.56 3.07 11.14
C LYS A 48 2.63 2.79 12.32
N LEU A 49 1.66 3.67 12.55
CA LEU A 49 0.90 3.70 13.81
C LEU A 49 -0.56 3.24 13.68
N GLY A 50 -1.18 3.43 12.51
CA GLY A 50 -2.54 2.98 12.22
C GLY A 50 -2.59 1.48 11.97
N ARG A 51 -3.78 0.87 12.04
CA ARG A 51 -4.19 -0.37 11.35
C ARG A 51 -5.54 -0.85 11.87
N ARG A 52 -6.42 -1.21 10.95
CA ARG A 52 -7.64 -2.00 11.14
C ARG A 52 -7.75 -2.97 9.97
N GLN A 53 -8.08 -4.23 10.26
CA GLN A 53 -8.37 -5.20 9.20
C GLN A 53 -9.74 -4.90 8.60
N ASP A 54 -9.86 -5.00 7.27
CA ASP A 54 -11.13 -4.90 6.58
C ASP A 54 -12.03 -6.09 6.95
N VAL A 55 -13.33 -5.83 7.15
CA VAL A 55 -14.28 -6.86 7.60
C VAL A 55 -14.61 -7.84 6.46
N TYR A 56 -14.54 -7.38 5.21
CA TYR A 56 -14.95 -8.14 4.03
C TYR A 56 -13.76 -8.71 3.25
N ASP A 57 -12.60 -8.04 3.31
CA ASP A 57 -11.36 -8.51 2.69
C ASP A 57 -10.34 -8.93 3.76
N PRO A 58 -10.15 -10.24 4.02
CA PRO A 58 -9.18 -10.69 5.02
C PRO A 58 -7.74 -10.27 4.69
N ASN A 59 -7.45 -9.96 3.42
CA ASN A 59 -6.15 -9.47 2.97
C ASN A 59 -6.06 -7.94 2.91
N GLY A 60 -7.19 -7.25 3.12
CA GLY A 60 -7.31 -5.80 3.12
C GLY A 60 -7.08 -5.23 4.52
N TYR A 61 -6.21 -4.24 4.61
CA TYR A 61 -5.94 -3.51 5.84
C TYR A 61 -6.03 -2.02 5.57
N GLN A 62 -6.74 -1.33 6.45
CA GLN A 62 -6.89 0.12 6.43
C GLN A 62 -6.10 0.73 7.57
N TYR A 63 -5.17 1.61 7.26
CA TYR A 63 -4.40 2.39 8.21
C TYR A 63 -5.03 3.77 8.26
N TYR A 64 -5.48 4.21 9.44
CA TYR A 64 -6.18 5.48 9.59
C TYR A 64 -5.50 6.34 10.64
N ARG A 65 -5.39 7.64 10.38
CA ARG A 65 -4.87 8.61 11.35
C ARG A 65 -5.45 10.00 11.10
N SER A 66 -5.78 10.70 12.19
CA SER A 66 -6.27 12.08 12.14
C SER A 66 -5.11 13.06 12.00
N TYR A 67 -5.32 14.11 11.22
CA TYR A 67 -4.36 15.21 11.04
C TYR A 67 -5.13 16.53 11.00
N ALA A 68 -4.59 17.57 11.64
CA ALA A 68 -5.26 18.86 11.77
C ALA A 68 -5.16 19.73 10.50
N ASN A 69 -4.24 19.41 9.60
CA ASN A 69 -3.79 20.26 8.50
C ASN A 69 -3.87 19.56 7.13
N LEU A 70 -4.85 18.67 6.95
CA LEU A 70 -5.12 18.06 5.66
C LEU A 70 -5.87 19.03 4.73
N PRO A 71 -5.73 18.86 3.40
CA PRO A 71 -6.42 19.68 2.41
C PRO A 71 -7.92 19.39 2.40
N ASP A 72 -8.69 20.27 1.77
CA ASP A 72 -10.12 20.10 1.47
C ASP A 72 -11.00 19.78 2.70
N HIS A 73 -10.63 20.34 3.85
CA HIS A 73 -11.31 20.10 5.14
C HIS A 73 -11.34 18.62 5.57
N ASN A 74 -10.43 17.81 5.03
CA ASN A 74 -10.26 16.43 5.46
C ASN A 74 -9.75 16.40 6.91
N THR A 75 -10.17 15.38 7.65
CA THR A 75 -9.82 15.22 9.08
C THR A 75 -8.93 14.02 9.32
N HIS A 76 -8.91 13.08 8.37
CA HIS A 76 -8.22 11.80 8.49
C HIS A 76 -7.61 11.40 7.16
N LEU A 77 -6.42 10.79 7.22
CA LEU A 77 -5.82 10.07 6.11
C LEU A 77 -6.11 8.58 6.29
N VAL A 78 -6.55 7.92 5.22
CA VAL A 78 -6.78 6.47 5.19
C VAL A 78 -5.93 5.85 4.11
N VAL A 79 -5.04 4.94 4.49
CA VAL A 79 -4.16 4.20 3.58
C VAL A 79 -4.61 2.74 3.52
N CYS A 80 -5.00 2.29 2.33
CA CYS A 80 -5.44 0.91 2.10
C CYS A 80 -4.28 0.06 1.59
N VAL A 81 -3.89 -0.96 2.36
CA VAL A 81 -2.86 -1.93 1.99
C VAL A 81 -3.53 -3.29 1.78
N ARG A 82 -3.27 -3.91 0.63
CA ARG A 82 -3.70 -5.28 0.35
C ARG A 82 -2.48 -6.18 0.33
N PHE A 83 -2.41 -7.15 1.24
CA PHE A 83 -1.41 -8.20 1.14
C PHE A 83 -1.82 -9.18 0.06
N ARG A 84 -0.85 -9.62 -0.73
CA ARG A 84 -1.03 -10.74 -1.65
C ARG A 84 0.09 -11.70 -1.37
N TRP A 85 -0.22 -12.99 -1.36
CA TRP A 85 0.84 -13.99 -1.39
C TRP A 85 1.67 -13.75 -2.65
N PRO A 86 3.01 -13.80 -2.58
CA PRO A 86 3.79 -13.89 -3.80
C PRO A 86 3.25 -15.08 -4.59
N ALA A 87 2.74 -14.82 -5.79
CA ALA A 87 2.40 -15.89 -6.71
C ALA A 87 3.66 -16.74 -6.83
N ASN A 88 3.53 -18.03 -6.52
CA ASN A 88 4.64 -18.97 -6.57
C ASN A 88 5.39 -18.75 -7.90
N PRO A 89 6.67 -18.31 -7.92
CA PRO A 89 7.39 -18.19 -9.16
C PRO A 89 7.59 -19.61 -9.69
N ASP A 90 6.95 -19.91 -10.82
CA ASP A 90 7.10 -21.15 -11.58
C ASP A 90 6.78 -22.46 -10.83
N VAL A 91 5.54 -22.94 -10.99
CA VAL A 91 5.39 -24.36 -11.36
C VAL A 91 5.85 -24.48 -12.81
N ALA A 92 7.16 -24.61 -12.98
CA ALA A 92 7.78 -24.99 -14.24
C ALA A 92 7.08 -26.25 -14.78
N HIS A 93 6.79 -26.20 -16.07
CA HIS A 93 6.55 -27.33 -16.98
C HIS A 93 6.96 -28.70 -16.40
N CYS A 94 6.00 -29.48 -15.90
CA CYS A 94 6.14 -30.93 -15.79
C CYS A 94 4.79 -31.64 -15.86
N ALA A 95 4.04 -31.38 -16.94
CA ALA A 95 3.08 -32.38 -17.41
C ALA A 95 3.89 -33.43 -18.18
N LYS A 96 4.27 -34.49 -17.47
CA LYS A 96 4.82 -35.71 -18.07
C LYS A 96 3.86 -36.18 -19.16
N LYS A 97 4.34 -36.32 -20.40
CA LYS A 97 3.69 -37.24 -21.35
C LYS A 97 3.90 -38.65 -20.81
N SER A 98 2.83 -39.30 -20.37
CA SER A 98 2.81 -40.76 -20.34
C SER A 98 2.46 -41.24 -21.75
N LEU A 99 3.30 -42.14 -22.25
CA LEU A 99 3.04 -43.02 -23.38
C LEU A 99 1.80 -43.88 -23.12
#